data_AF-A0A2E2WN81-F1
#
_entry.id   AF-A0A2E2WN81-F1
#
_cell.length_a   1.000
_cell.length_b   1.000
_cell.length_c   1.000
_cell.angle_alpha   90.00
_cell.angle_beta   90.00
_cell.angle_gamma   90.00
#
_symmetry.space_group_name_H-M   'P 1'
#
loop_
_entity.id
_entity.type
_entity.pdbx_description
1 polymer ?
#
loop_
_entity_poly.entity_id
_entity_poly.type
_entity_poly.pdbx_seq_one_letter_code
_entity_poly.pdbx_strand_id
1 'polypeptide(L)'
;MQRLFLQPTELAQWDALLSEAQFHAEVSLDTDVKAYLTHALIRFSKQINLADGIIAREMLEALGQAGRRYQLQALREVGDRCLIFSGLFPGRAARRKVNLRYYIDMGQSAYHRVASLEQTSFAEIAVALRDNFQLLVTLLSSIR
;
A
#
# COMPACT_ATOMS: atom_id res chain seq x y z
N MET A 1 -5.36 36.68 20.33
CA MET A 1 -5.53 35.69 19.24
C MET A 1 -4.86 34.40 19.65
N GLN A 2 -5.61 33.43 20.16
CA GLN A 2 -5.09 32.11 20.47
C GLN A 2 -4.78 31.37 19.15
N ARG A 3 -3.51 31.06 18.91
CA ARG A 3 -3.13 30.12 17.85
C ARG A 3 -3.68 28.76 18.27
N LEU A 4 -4.78 28.35 17.64
CA LEU A 4 -5.26 26.97 17.69
C LEU A 4 -4.16 26.10 17.08
N PHE A 5 -3.40 25.41 17.93
CA PHE A 5 -2.55 24.31 17.51
C PHE A 5 -3.47 23.13 17.15
N LEU A 6 -4.04 23.16 15.95
CA LEU A 6 -4.63 21.97 15.36
C LEU A 6 -3.46 21.00 15.14
N GLN A 7 -3.32 20.01 16.01
CA GLN A 7 -2.48 18.87 15.66
C GLN A 7 -3.08 18.27 14.39
N PRO A 8 -2.35 18.25 13.26
CA PRO A 8 -2.88 17.68 12.04
C PRO A 8 -3.25 16.23 12.33
N THR A 9 -4.46 15.82 11.96
CA THR A 9 -4.90 14.43 12.07
C THR A 9 -3.90 13.53 11.32
N GLU A 10 -3.75 12.26 11.72
CA GLU A 10 -2.85 11.31 11.02
C GLU A 10 -3.12 11.29 9.50
N LEU A 11 -4.37 11.49 9.10
CA LEU A 11 -4.80 11.65 7.72
C LEU A 11 -4.17 12.86 7.04
N ALA A 12 -4.24 14.04 7.67
CA ALA A 12 -3.64 15.25 7.12
C ALA A 12 -2.12 15.15 7.03
N GLN A 13 -1.48 14.44 7.96
CA GLN A 13 -0.04 14.20 7.95
C GLN A 13 0.38 13.33 6.76
N TRP A 14 -0.26 12.16 6.58
CA TRP A 14 0.04 11.28 5.46
C TRP A 14 -0.31 11.90 4.11
N ASP A 15 -1.42 12.65 4.03
CA ASP A 15 -1.79 13.35 2.81
C ASP A 15 -0.76 14.43 2.43
N ALA A 16 -0.24 15.17 3.42
CA ALA A 16 0.81 16.16 3.20
C ALA A 16 2.10 15.51 2.68
N LEU A 17 2.56 14.42 3.32
CA LEU A 17 3.77 13.69 2.90
C LEU A 17 3.63 13.12 1.48
N LEU A 18 2.45 12.57 1.13
CA LEU A 18 2.17 12.09 -0.23
C LEU A 18 2.12 13.23 -1.24
N SER A 19 1.63 14.41 -0.85
CA SER A 19 1.60 15.60 -1.71
C SER A 19 2.99 16.15 -1.98
N GLU A 20 3.85 16.19 -0.95
CA GLU A 20 5.26 16.57 -1.08
C GLU A 20 6.03 15.60 -1.97
N ALA A 21 5.84 14.29 -1.77
CA ALA A 21 6.44 13.26 -2.62
C ALA A 21 6.02 13.40 -4.10
N GLN A 22 4.73 13.64 -4.36
CA GLN A 22 4.21 13.90 -5.71
C GLN A 22 4.83 15.14 -6.35
N PHE A 23 4.96 16.22 -5.57
CA PHE A 23 5.59 17.46 -6.04
C PHE A 23 7.06 17.24 -6.43
N HIS A 24 7.83 16.54 -5.59
CA HIS A 24 9.24 16.27 -5.88
C HIS A 24 9.46 15.27 -7.01
N ALA A 25 8.56 14.31 -7.17
CA ALA A 25 8.62 13.33 -8.25
C ALA A 25 8.01 13.82 -9.57
N GLU A 26 7.44 15.03 -9.60
CA GLU A 26 6.70 15.59 -10.74
C GLU A 26 5.59 14.65 -11.25
N VAL A 27 4.90 14.00 -10.32
CA VAL A 27 3.87 12.99 -10.60
C VAL A 27 2.57 13.39 -9.92
N SER A 28 1.44 13.24 -10.63
CA SER A 28 0.11 13.36 -10.04
C SER A 28 -0.56 11.99 -10.02
N LEU A 29 -0.88 11.51 -8.82
CA LEU A 29 -1.73 10.34 -8.64
C LEU A 29 -3.18 10.69 -8.91
N ASP A 30 -3.94 9.70 -9.34
CA ASP A 30 -5.40 9.79 -9.33
C ASP A 30 -5.93 10.02 -7.90
N THR A 31 -7.03 10.76 -7.79
CA THR A 31 -7.59 11.19 -6.49
C THR A 31 -7.97 9.99 -5.63
N ASP A 32 -8.56 8.95 -6.22
CA ASP A 32 -9.00 7.76 -5.48
C ASP A 32 -7.81 6.90 -5.06
N VAL A 33 -6.77 6.82 -5.90
CA VAL A 33 -5.51 6.15 -5.55
C VAL A 33 -4.80 6.85 -4.40
N LYS A 34 -4.72 8.19 -4.44
CA LYS A 34 -4.13 8.98 -3.35
C LYS A 34 -4.90 8.79 -2.05
N ALA A 35 -6.24 8.94 -2.09
CA ALA A 35 -7.09 8.75 -0.91
C ALA A 35 -6.94 7.34 -0.33
N TYR A 36 -6.96 6.31 -1.18
CA TYR A 36 -6.72 4.93 -0.78
C TYR A 36 -5.38 4.76 -0.08
N LEU A 37 -4.30 5.29 -0.68
CA LEU A 37 -2.95 5.16 -0.15
C LEU A 37 -2.82 5.82 1.22
N THR A 38 -3.39 7.02 1.41
CA THR A 38 -3.43 7.70 2.70
C THR A 38 -4.11 6.83 3.76
N HIS A 39 -5.26 6.21 3.44
CA HIS A 39 -5.94 5.30 4.37
C HIS A 39 -5.16 4.01 4.63
N ALA A 40 -4.45 3.48 3.64
CA ALA A 40 -3.58 2.31 3.80
C ALA A 40 -2.41 2.61 4.76
N LEU A 41 -1.80 3.78 4.63
CA LEU A 41 -0.70 4.23 5.50
C LEU A 41 -1.15 4.41 6.95
N ILE A 42 -2.33 5.00 7.19
CA ILE A 42 -2.91 5.10 8.56
C ILE A 42 -3.19 3.71 9.14
N ARG A 43 -3.76 2.80 8.34
CA ARG A 43 -4.03 1.43 8.81
C ARG A 43 -2.73 0.73 9.18
N PHE A 44 -1.68 0.93 8.38
CA PHE A 44 -0.37 0.35 8.61
C PHE A 44 0.33 0.95 9.83
N SER A 45 0.27 2.27 10.05
CA SER A 45 0.91 2.92 11.20
C SER A 45 0.41 2.40 12.55
N LYS A 46 -0.80 1.82 12.58
CA LYS A 46 -1.44 1.25 13.77
C LYS A 46 -1.09 -0.22 14.02
N GLN A 47 -0.43 -0.90 13.09
CA GLN A 47 -0.09 -2.31 13.23
C GLN A 47 1.30 -2.47 13.88
N ILE A 48 1.36 -3.11 15.06
CA ILE A 48 2.59 -3.20 15.86
C ILE A 48 3.55 -4.31 15.36
N ASN A 49 3.05 -5.38 14.73
CA ASN A 49 3.85 -6.56 14.32
C ASN A 49 3.95 -6.75 12.81
N LEU A 50 4.36 -5.68 12.12
CA LEU A 50 4.39 -5.66 10.66
C LEU A 50 5.46 -6.59 10.10
N ALA A 51 6.63 -6.64 10.73
CA ALA A 51 7.81 -7.34 10.24
C ALA A 51 7.82 -8.85 10.53
N ASP A 52 6.69 -9.43 10.94
CA ASP A 52 6.53 -10.87 11.11
C ASP A 52 5.57 -11.38 10.04
N GLY A 53 5.96 -12.46 9.35
CA GLY A 53 5.16 -13.07 8.27
C GLY A 53 5.90 -13.16 6.94
N ILE A 54 5.74 -14.30 6.26
CA ILE A 54 6.30 -14.59 4.94
C ILE A 54 5.22 -14.23 3.90
N ILE A 55 5.44 -13.20 3.09
CA ILE A 55 4.46 -12.69 2.10
C ILE A 55 3.91 -13.81 1.21
N ALA A 56 4.76 -14.73 0.74
CA ALA A 56 4.31 -15.86 -0.07
C ALA A 56 3.30 -16.75 0.67
N ARG A 57 3.48 -16.94 1.98
CA ARG A 57 2.54 -17.72 2.80
C ARG A 57 1.22 -16.96 2.95
N GLU A 58 1.27 -15.67 3.26
CA GLU A 58 0.08 -14.82 3.36
C GLU A 58 -0.70 -14.79 2.03
N MET A 59 -0.01 -14.75 0.89
CA MET A 59 -0.62 -14.84 -0.44
C MET A 59 -1.32 -16.19 -0.67
N LEU A 60 -0.69 -17.31 -0.32
CA LEU A 60 -1.29 -18.64 -0.44
C LEU A 60 -2.52 -18.79 0.47
N GLU A 61 -2.42 -18.31 1.72
CA GLU A 61 -3.54 -18.28 2.66
C GLU A 61 -4.70 -17.43 2.11
N ALA A 62 -4.40 -16.24 1.56
CA ALA A 62 -5.41 -15.37 0.95
C ALA A 62 -6.08 -16.02 -0.28
N LEU A 63 -5.33 -16.72 -1.13
CA LEU A 63 -5.88 -17.45 -2.28
C LEU A 63 -6.79 -18.62 -1.87
N GLY A 64 -6.48 -19.27 -0.74
CA GLY A 64 -7.28 -20.36 -0.18
C GLY A 64 -8.44 -19.91 0.72
N GLN A 65 -8.56 -18.60 0.98
CA GLN A 65 -9.50 -18.09 1.97
C GLN A 65 -10.95 -18.30 1.56
N ALA A 66 -11.74 -18.89 2.46
CA ALA A 66 -13.16 -19.12 2.23
C ALA A 66 -13.97 -17.82 2.34
N GLY A 67 -14.89 -17.61 1.41
CA GLY A 67 -15.75 -16.44 1.35
C GLY A 67 -15.10 -15.25 0.64
N ARG A 68 -15.76 -14.76 -0.41
CA ARG A 68 -15.23 -13.72 -1.31
C ARG A 68 -14.77 -12.46 -0.55
N ARG A 69 -15.56 -11.99 0.42
CA ARG A 69 -15.25 -10.79 1.20
C ARG A 69 -13.93 -10.93 1.98
N TYR A 70 -13.73 -12.06 2.65
CA TYR A 70 -12.51 -12.32 3.43
C TYR A 70 -11.30 -12.53 2.53
N GLN A 71 -11.50 -13.23 1.41
CA GLN A 71 -10.46 -13.40 0.39
C GLN A 71 -9.99 -12.06 -0.19
N LEU A 72 -10.92 -11.18 -0.57
CA LEU A 72 -10.60 -9.84 -1.08
C LEU A 72 -9.84 -9.01 -0.04
N GLN A 73 -10.28 -9.06 1.22
CA GLN A 73 -9.59 -8.34 2.30
C GLN A 73 -8.16 -8.86 2.49
N ALA A 74 -7.97 -10.18 2.55
CA ALA A 74 -6.65 -10.78 2.74
C ALA A 74 -5.71 -10.47 1.57
N LEU A 75 -6.19 -10.57 0.32
CA LEU A 75 -5.41 -10.20 -0.86
C LEU A 75 -5.03 -8.72 -0.86
N ARG A 76 -5.96 -7.84 -0.48
CA ARG A 76 -5.68 -6.41 -0.35
C ARG A 76 -4.60 -6.14 0.69
N GLU A 77 -4.67 -6.80 1.84
CA GLU A 77 -3.66 -6.68 2.91
C GLU A 77 -2.26 -7.16 2.44
N VAL A 78 -2.20 -8.24 1.65
CA VAL A 78 -0.94 -8.68 1.01
C VAL A 78 -0.39 -7.61 0.06
N GLY A 79 -1.24 -7.02 -0.79
CA GLY A 79 -0.88 -5.94 -1.70
C GLY A 79 -0.32 -4.71 -0.97
N ASP A 80 -1.04 -4.26 0.06
CA ASP A 80 -0.65 -3.09 0.87
C ASP A 80 0.67 -3.33 1.61
N ARG A 81 0.85 -4.51 2.20
CA ARG A 81 2.10 -4.89 2.88
C ARG A 81 3.26 -4.89 1.90
N CYS A 82 3.07 -5.46 0.71
CA CYS A 82 4.10 -5.43 -0.33
C CYS A 82 4.49 -4.00 -0.69
N LEU A 83 3.50 -3.13 -0.92
CA LEU A 83 3.72 -1.74 -1.32
C LEU A 83 4.46 -0.96 -0.22
N ILE A 84 4.04 -1.10 1.02
CA ILE A 84 4.62 -0.36 2.15
C ILE A 84 6.01 -0.89 2.50
N PHE A 85 6.27 -2.20 2.46
CA PHE A 85 7.61 -2.73 2.71
C PHE A 85 8.61 -2.33 1.64
N SER A 86 8.20 -2.36 0.37
CA SER A 86 9.06 -1.99 -0.74
C SER A 86 9.31 -0.48 -0.82
N GLY A 87 8.32 0.34 -0.46
CA GLY A 87 8.42 1.80 -0.45
C GLY A 87 9.08 2.37 0.81
N LEU A 88 8.51 2.15 2.00
CA LEU A 88 8.93 2.82 3.23
C LEU A 88 10.03 2.07 4.00
N PHE A 89 10.18 0.76 3.80
CA PHE A 89 11.13 -0.05 4.57
C PHE A 89 12.02 -0.98 3.72
N PRO A 90 12.63 -0.49 2.62
CA PRO A 90 13.38 -1.33 1.68
C PRO A 90 14.57 -2.07 2.34
N GLY A 91 15.21 -1.45 3.35
CA GLY A 91 16.29 -2.08 4.11
C GLY A 91 15.85 -3.31 4.93
N ARG A 92 14.59 -3.37 5.38
CA ARG A 92 14.04 -4.56 6.07
C ARG A 92 13.65 -5.65 5.07
N ALA A 93 13.16 -5.28 3.89
CA ALA A 93 12.88 -6.20 2.79
C ALA A 93 14.15 -6.95 2.35
N ALA A 94 15.25 -6.23 2.11
CA ALA A 94 16.51 -6.81 1.66
C ALA A 94 17.13 -7.82 2.65
N ARG A 95 16.90 -7.65 3.97
CA ARG A 95 17.42 -8.55 5.01
C ARG A 95 16.81 -9.96 4.97
N ARG A 96 15.72 -10.16 4.22
CA ARG A 96 15.03 -11.45 4.10
C ARG A 96 15.51 -12.32 2.93
N LYS A 97 16.65 -11.98 2.30
CA LYS A 97 17.21 -12.64 1.10
C LYS A 97 16.29 -12.62 -0.13
N VAL A 98 15.22 -11.85 -0.08
CA VAL A 98 14.33 -11.56 -1.22
C VAL A 98 14.59 -10.13 -1.67
N ASN A 99 14.73 -9.92 -2.97
CA ASN A 99 15.00 -8.60 -3.54
C ASN A 99 13.72 -7.74 -3.58
N LEU A 100 13.87 -6.46 -3.88
CA LEU A 100 12.74 -5.53 -4.03
C LEU A 100 11.71 -6.03 -5.07
N ARG A 101 12.20 -6.64 -6.15
CA ARG A 101 11.39 -7.21 -7.25
C ARG A 101 10.37 -8.23 -6.75
N TYR A 102 10.73 -9.07 -5.78
CA TYR A 102 9.79 -10.02 -5.17
C TYR A 102 8.55 -9.35 -4.59
N TYR A 103 8.71 -8.24 -3.87
CA TYR A 103 7.58 -7.51 -3.29
C TYR A 103 6.72 -6.84 -4.35
N ILE A 104 7.35 -6.29 -5.40
CA ILE A 104 6.64 -5.69 -6.53
C ILE A 104 5.77 -6.75 -7.23
N ASP A 105 6.37 -7.88 -7.63
CA ASP A 105 5.65 -8.93 -8.36
C ASP A 105 4.51 -9.52 -7.51
N MET A 106 4.74 -9.73 -6.20
CA MET A 106 3.71 -10.23 -5.27
C MET A 106 2.58 -9.21 -5.06
N GLY A 107 2.90 -7.93 -4.86
CA GLY A 107 1.90 -6.89 -4.67
C GLY A 107 1.04 -6.65 -5.91
N GLN A 108 1.65 -6.65 -7.09
CA GLN A 108 0.94 -6.60 -8.37
C GLN A 108 0.01 -7.81 -8.56
N SER A 109 0.50 -9.01 -8.24
CA SER A 109 -0.31 -10.23 -8.31
C SER A 109 -1.52 -10.18 -7.35
N ALA A 110 -1.32 -9.64 -6.15
CA ALA A 110 -2.39 -9.48 -5.17
C ALA A 110 -3.47 -8.51 -5.65
N TYR A 111 -3.09 -7.30 -6.10
CA TYR A 111 -4.05 -6.33 -6.63
C TYR A 111 -4.71 -6.77 -7.94
N HIS A 112 -3.98 -7.48 -8.81
CA HIS A 112 -4.58 -8.14 -9.98
C HIS A 112 -5.70 -9.08 -9.56
N ARG A 113 -5.45 -9.91 -8.52
CA ARG A 113 -6.46 -10.85 -8.04
C ARG A 113 -7.65 -10.14 -7.41
N VAL A 114 -7.41 -9.07 -6.63
CA VAL A 114 -8.48 -8.21 -6.10
C VAL A 114 -9.35 -7.66 -7.22
N ALA A 115 -8.74 -7.02 -8.23
CA ALA A 115 -9.46 -6.47 -9.38
C ALA A 115 -10.27 -7.53 -10.14
N SER A 116 -9.76 -8.76 -10.24
CA SER A 116 -10.47 -9.85 -10.94
C SER A 116 -11.65 -10.44 -10.17
N LEU A 117 -11.64 -10.32 -8.83
CA LEU A 117 -12.68 -10.90 -7.96
C LEU A 117 -13.75 -9.88 -7.57
N GLU A 118 -13.41 -8.60 -7.66
CA GLU A 118 -14.27 -7.49 -7.24
C GLU A 118 -15.11 -6.94 -8.41
N GLN A 119 -16.35 -6.54 -8.12
CA GLN A 119 -17.29 -6.02 -9.12
C GLN A 119 -17.73 -4.58 -8.82
N THR A 120 -17.03 -3.91 -7.91
CA THR A 120 -17.32 -2.56 -7.44
C THR A 120 -16.34 -1.55 -8.02
N SER A 121 -16.53 -0.26 -7.73
CA SER A 121 -15.57 0.80 -8.09
C SER A 121 -14.17 0.55 -7.52
N PHE A 122 -14.03 -0.27 -6.47
CA PHE A 122 -12.72 -0.63 -5.94
C PHE A 122 -11.89 -1.47 -6.92
N ALA A 123 -12.51 -2.14 -7.89
CA ALA A 123 -11.77 -2.87 -8.93
C ALA A 123 -10.89 -1.93 -9.76
N GLU A 124 -11.37 -0.72 -10.07
CA GLU A 124 -10.62 0.29 -10.83
C GLU A 124 -9.41 0.79 -10.04
N ILE A 125 -9.60 1.05 -8.73
CA ILE A 125 -8.51 1.41 -7.82
C ILE A 125 -7.48 0.28 -7.75
N ALA A 126 -7.91 -0.98 -7.65
CA ALA A 126 -7.01 -2.13 -7.61
C ALA A 126 -6.21 -2.29 -8.93
N VAL A 127 -6.84 -2.03 -10.09
CA VAL A 127 -6.14 -1.97 -11.38
C VAL A 127 -5.10 -0.85 -11.37
N ALA A 128 -5.46 0.35 -10.94
CA ALA A 128 -4.54 1.48 -10.88
C ALA A 128 -3.37 1.23 -9.91
N LEU A 129 -3.60 0.58 -8.77
CA LEU A 129 -2.56 0.18 -7.82
C LEU A 129 -1.60 -0.85 -8.42
N ARG A 130 -2.13 -1.83 -9.15
CA ARG A 130 -1.33 -2.85 -9.87
C ARG A 130 -0.45 -2.20 -10.94
N ASP A 131 -1.04 -1.36 -11.78
CA ASP A 131 -0.38 -0.80 -12.97
C ASP A 131 0.66 0.25 -12.57
N ASN A 132 0.37 1.04 -11.54
CA ASN A 132 1.29 2.06 -11.03
C ASN A 132 2.18 1.58 -9.88
N PHE A 133 2.24 0.28 -9.59
CA PHE A 133 2.87 -0.23 -8.37
C PHE A 133 4.32 0.26 -8.20
N GLN A 134 5.13 0.19 -9.24
CA GLN A 134 6.53 0.64 -9.19
C GLN A 134 6.67 2.15 -8.93
N LEU A 135 5.78 2.94 -9.53
CA LEU A 135 5.71 4.38 -9.32
C LEU A 135 5.34 4.68 -7.87
N LEU A 136 4.33 3.98 -7.33
CA LEU A 136 3.91 4.12 -5.94
C LEU A 136 5.02 3.71 -4.96
N VAL A 137 5.76 2.64 -5.23
CA VAL A 137 6.96 2.26 -4.45
C VAL A 137 7.98 3.39 -4.44
N THR A 138 8.25 3.99 -5.61
CA THR A 138 9.21 5.09 -5.75
C THR A 138 8.76 6.32 -4.99
N LEU A 139 7.48 6.70 -5.12
CA LEU A 139 6.87 7.80 -4.36
C LEU A 139 6.98 7.58 -2.86
N LEU A 140 6.58 6.41 -2.37
CA LEU A 140 6.68 6.09 -0.95
C LEU A 140 8.12 6.13 -0.45
N SER A 141 9.09 5.64 -1.23
CA SER A 141 10.51 5.67 -0.87
C SER A 141 11.11 7.08 -0.81
N SER A 142 10.43 8.07 -1.40
CA SER A 142 10.84 9.48 -1.36
C SER A 142 10.32 10.23 -0.14
N ILE A 143 9.36 9.66 0.60
CA ILE A 143 8.87 10.21 1.86
C ILE A 143 10.00 10.15 2.89
N ARG A 144 10.26 11.27 3.57
CA ARG A 144 11.32 11.43 4.56
C ARG A 144 10.78 11.66 5.95
#